data_AF-A0A1B1ZYH1-F1
#
_entry.id   AF-A0A1B1ZYH1-F1
#
_cell.length_a   1.000
_cell.length_b   1.000
_cell.length_c   1.000
_cell.angle_alpha   90.00
_cell.angle_beta   90.00
_cell.angle_gamma   90.00
#
_symmetry.space_group_name_H-M   'P 1'
#
loop_
_entity.id
_entity.type
_entity.pdbx_description
1 polymer ?
#
loop_
_entity_poly.entity_id
_entity_poly.type
_entity_poly.pdbx_seq_one_letter_code
_entity_poly.pdbx_strand_id
1 'polypeptide(L)'
;MNTCDLVTEAPAVNDAPSNPHLDTEGEVDASAVACDYWHPDGPHTPATVAQAAVMVDEMTHYLARATAPWVDPAAVLPHAGDLYTVLGRLRSGLGRLDQVLHQLAGRAENLSLDDTLYDDRGDDRNAGDTAAAGAAGLRDARRALPELIEALGRAHDATGCLGHRDA
;
A
#
# COMPACT_ATOMS: atom_id res chain seq x y z
N MET A 1 -10.74 62.50 34.32
CA MET A 1 -10.68 61.32 35.22
C MET A 1 -11.56 60.24 34.62
N ASN A 2 -10.95 59.09 34.30
CA ASN A 2 -11.48 57.73 34.07
C ASN A 2 -12.66 57.48 33.11
N THR A 3 -12.72 56.45 32.26
CA THR A 3 -11.79 55.49 31.60
C THR A 3 -12.72 54.65 30.71
N CYS A 4 -12.53 54.67 29.38
CA CYS A 4 -12.28 53.49 28.54
C CYS A 4 -13.01 52.19 28.94
N ASP A 5 -14.17 51.93 28.31
CA ASP A 5 -14.72 50.59 28.12
C ASP A 5 -14.44 50.17 26.66
N LEU A 6 -13.40 49.36 26.47
CA LEU A 6 -13.17 48.60 25.24
C LEU A 6 -13.60 47.16 25.51
N VAL A 7 -14.82 46.83 25.10
CA VAL A 7 -15.29 45.45 25.00
C VAL A 7 -14.50 44.81 23.86
N THR A 8 -13.55 43.94 24.23
CA THR A 8 -12.81 43.11 23.29
C THR A 8 -13.57 41.80 23.16
N GLU A 9 -14.38 41.66 22.10
CA GLU A 9 -14.93 40.36 21.71
C GLU A 9 -13.77 39.45 21.27
N ALA A 10 -13.63 38.31 21.93
CA ALA A 10 -12.70 37.27 21.53
C ALA A 10 -13.17 36.66 20.19
N PRO A 11 -12.28 36.42 19.21
CA PRO A 11 -12.67 35.73 17.99
C PRO A 11 -13.12 34.30 18.31
N ALA A 12 -14.19 33.89 17.62
CA ALA A 12 -14.78 32.56 17.69
C ALA A 12 -13.71 31.47 17.55
N VAL A 13 -13.85 30.43 18.38
CA VAL A 13 -13.10 29.19 18.28
C VAL A 13 -13.19 28.70 16.84
N ASN A 14 -12.03 28.57 16.22
CA ASN A 14 -11.87 28.11 14.85
C ASN A 14 -12.31 26.63 14.82
N ASP A 15 -13.54 26.35 14.37
CA ASP A 15 -13.99 25.00 14.02
C ASP A 15 -13.15 24.53 12.82
N ALA A 16 -11.95 24.02 13.11
CA ALA A 16 -11.15 23.33 12.11
C ALA A 16 -12.01 22.17 11.57
N PRO A 17 -12.15 22.01 10.24
CA PRO A 17 -12.92 20.92 9.68
C PRO A 17 -12.36 19.61 10.24
N SER A 18 -13.18 18.87 11.00
CA SER A 18 -12.81 17.56 11.52
C SER A 18 -12.45 16.68 10.33
N ASN A 19 -11.17 16.32 10.21
CA ASN A 19 -10.72 15.44 9.15
C ASN A 19 -11.36 14.06 9.40
N PRO A 20 -12.25 13.58 8.51
CA PRO A 20 -13.05 12.38 8.76
C PRO A 20 -12.23 11.09 8.80
N HIS A 21 -10.93 11.17 8.46
CA HIS A 21 -10.02 10.04 8.41
C HIS A 21 -9.07 9.97 9.60
N LEU A 22 -9.32 10.70 10.68
CA LEU A 22 -8.54 10.53 11.89
C LEU A 22 -9.08 9.36 12.71
N ASP A 23 -8.20 8.47 13.15
CA ASP A 23 -8.54 7.43 14.12
C ASP A 23 -8.72 8.01 15.53
N THR A 24 -8.93 7.15 16.53
CA THR A 24 -9.14 7.57 17.93
C THR A 24 -7.95 8.27 18.55
N GLU A 25 -6.77 8.20 17.94
CA GLU A 25 -5.52 8.81 18.41
C GLU A 25 -5.14 10.06 17.59
N GLY A 26 -5.92 10.41 16.57
CA GLY A 26 -5.65 11.54 15.69
C GLY A 26 -4.67 11.23 14.56
N GLU A 27 -4.42 9.95 14.27
CA GLU A 27 -3.60 9.50 13.14
C GLU A 27 -4.48 9.28 11.90
N VAL A 28 -3.91 9.44 10.71
CA VAL A 28 -4.63 9.15 9.46
C VAL A 28 -4.91 7.64 9.36
N ASP A 29 -6.19 7.27 9.43
CA ASP A 29 -6.65 5.92 9.14
C ASP A 29 -6.56 5.66 7.63
N ALA A 30 -5.42 5.10 7.21
CA ALA A 30 -5.16 4.72 5.84
C ALA A 30 -6.22 3.74 5.28
N SER A 31 -6.85 2.93 6.14
CA SER A 31 -7.94 2.03 5.74
C SER A 31 -9.22 2.82 5.46
N ALA A 32 -9.55 3.82 6.28
CA ALA A 32 -10.68 4.71 6.01
C ALA A 32 -10.47 5.52 4.73
N VAL A 33 -9.26 6.09 4.54
CA VAL A 33 -8.89 6.76 3.27
C VAL A 33 -9.07 5.79 2.11
N ALA A 34 -8.54 4.58 2.21
CA ALA A 34 -8.71 3.59 1.14
C ALA A 34 -10.18 3.22 0.89
N CYS A 35 -11.03 3.13 1.93
CA CYS A 35 -12.46 2.82 1.76
C CYS A 35 -13.24 3.95 1.08
N ASP A 36 -12.88 5.21 1.34
CA ASP A 36 -13.55 6.36 0.74
C ASP A 36 -13.24 6.48 -0.77
N TYR A 37 -12.06 6.05 -1.20
CA TYR A 37 -11.67 6.06 -2.62
C TYR A 37 -11.91 4.72 -3.35
N TRP A 38 -11.74 3.59 -2.66
CA TRP A 38 -11.87 2.22 -3.17
C TRP A 38 -12.63 1.35 -2.17
N HIS A 39 -13.95 1.51 -2.16
CA HIS A 39 -14.81 0.69 -1.30
C HIS A 39 -14.52 -0.81 -1.53
N PRO A 40 -14.20 -1.59 -0.48
CA PRO A 40 -13.80 -3.00 -0.63
C PRO A 40 -14.83 -3.86 -1.39
N ASP A 41 -16.11 -3.52 -1.23
CA ASP A 41 -17.23 -4.24 -1.87
C ASP A 41 -17.58 -3.73 -3.29
N GLY A 42 -16.88 -2.70 -3.79
CA GLY A 42 -17.02 -2.21 -5.15
C GLY A 42 -17.99 -1.04 -5.34
N PRO A 43 -18.35 -0.70 -6.59
CA PRO A 43 -18.18 -1.52 -7.79
C PRO A 43 -16.72 -1.64 -8.26
N HIS A 44 -16.29 -2.87 -8.56
CA HIS A 44 -14.97 -3.16 -9.13
C HIS A 44 -15.04 -3.08 -10.66
N THR A 45 -14.20 -2.24 -11.27
CA THR A 45 -14.10 -2.05 -12.72
C THR A 45 -12.65 -2.25 -13.17
N PRO A 46 -12.38 -2.48 -14.47
CA PRO A 46 -11.01 -2.54 -14.97
C PRO A 46 -10.20 -1.28 -14.61
N ALA A 47 -10.84 -0.10 -14.64
CA ALA A 47 -10.21 1.16 -14.28
C ALA A 47 -9.82 1.22 -12.80
N THR A 48 -10.69 0.77 -11.89
CA THR A 48 -10.38 0.79 -10.45
C THR A 48 -9.31 -0.23 -10.08
N VAL A 49 -9.28 -1.39 -10.73
CA VAL A 49 -8.19 -2.39 -10.57
C VAL A 49 -6.85 -1.83 -11.05
N ALA A 50 -6.82 -1.17 -12.22
CA ALA A 50 -5.61 -0.52 -12.72
C ALA A 50 -5.13 0.62 -11.80
N GLN A 51 -6.03 1.44 -11.29
CA GLN A 51 -5.72 2.48 -10.30
C GLN A 51 -5.14 1.89 -9.01
N ALA A 52 -5.70 0.78 -8.51
CA ALA A 52 -5.15 0.11 -7.33
C ALA A 52 -3.70 -0.35 -7.57
N ALA A 53 -3.38 -0.86 -8.77
CA ALA A 53 -2.00 -1.21 -9.12
C ALA A 53 -1.06 0.01 -9.17
N VAL A 54 -1.52 1.14 -9.73
CA VAL A 54 -0.77 2.41 -9.70
C VAL A 54 -0.51 2.86 -8.26
N MET A 55 -1.48 2.72 -7.37
CA MET A 55 -1.29 3.09 -5.96
C MET A 55 -0.26 2.22 -5.25
N VAL A 56 -0.22 0.91 -5.54
CA VAL A 56 0.83 0.04 -5.01
C VAL A 56 2.22 0.51 -5.45
N ASP A 57 2.36 0.92 -6.72
CA ASP A 57 3.61 1.49 -7.24
C ASP A 57 3.99 2.80 -6.53
N GLU A 58 3.06 3.76 -6.43
CA GLU A 58 3.30 5.05 -5.78
C GLU A 58 3.62 4.91 -4.28
N MET A 59 2.95 4.00 -3.57
CA MET A 59 3.25 3.72 -2.16
C MET A 59 4.63 3.08 -2.00
N THR A 60 5.01 2.19 -2.91
CA THR A 60 6.35 1.58 -2.92
C THR A 60 7.42 2.62 -3.24
N HIS A 61 7.14 3.51 -4.20
CA HIS A 61 8.02 4.63 -4.54
C HIS A 61 8.22 5.58 -3.35
N TYR A 62 7.13 5.93 -2.65
CA TYR A 62 7.20 6.72 -1.44
C TYR A 62 8.07 6.04 -0.36
N LEU A 63 7.83 4.77 -0.07
CA LEU A 63 8.62 4.01 0.90
C LEU A 63 10.10 3.99 0.54
N ALA A 64 10.42 3.70 -0.73
CA ALA A 64 11.80 3.69 -1.21
C ALA A 64 12.50 5.05 -1.03
N ARG A 65 11.78 6.16 -1.25
CA ARG A 65 12.30 7.51 -1.01
C ARG A 65 12.44 7.83 0.46
N ALA A 66 11.48 7.43 1.29
CA ALA A 66 11.48 7.66 2.73
C ALA A 66 12.61 6.89 3.44
N THR A 67 13.00 5.73 2.92
CA THR A 67 14.11 4.90 3.46
C THR A 67 15.43 5.13 2.73
N ALA A 68 15.57 6.19 1.93
CA ALA A 68 16.78 6.43 1.16
C ALA A 68 17.96 6.89 2.05
N PRO A 69 19.22 6.59 1.67
CA PRO A 69 20.39 6.91 2.51
C PRO A 69 20.61 8.40 2.83
N TRP A 70 19.99 9.30 2.05
CA TRP A 70 20.08 10.75 2.24
C TRP A 70 18.96 11.31 3.15
N VAL A 71 18.02 10.49 3.57
CA VAL A 71 16.97 10.87 4.52
C VAL A 71 17.45 10.58 5.93
N ASP A 72 17.22 11.52 6.85
CA ASP A 72 17.56 11.33 8.26
C ASP A 72 16.69 10.21 8.87
N PRO A 73 17.27 9.07 9.28
CA PRO A 73 16.50 7.98 9.85
C PRO A 73 15.80 8.39 11.16
N ALA A 74 16.36 9.33 11.92
CA ALA A 74 15.73 9.81 13.15
C ALA A 74 14.47 10.66 12.88
N ALA A 75 14.30 11.17 11.65
CA ALA A 75 13.12 11.93 11.25
C ALA A 75 11.97 11.04 10.72
N VAL A 76 12.28 9.86 10.18
CA VAL A 76 11.29 8.98 9.52
C VAL A 76 10.97 7.73 10.33
N LEU A 77 11.96 7.16 11.02
CA LEU A 77 11.82 5.99 11.88
C LEU A 77 12.52 6.29 13.23
N PRO A 78 12.01 7.26 14.01
CA PRO A 78 12.64 7.70 15.26
C PRO A 78 12.76 6.60 16.31
N HIS A 79 11.88 5.61 16.27
CA HIS A 79 11.81 4.54 17.26
C HIS A 79 11.99 3.17 16.62
N ALA A 80 12.63 2.25 17.36
CA ALA A 80 12.79 0.88 16.88
C ALA A 80 11.44 0.16 16.65
N GLY A 81 10.39 0.56 17.37
CA GLY A 81 9.02 0.08 17.17
C GLY A 81 8.43 0.47 15.80
N ASP A 82 8.88 1.57 15.21
CA ASP A 82 8.42 2.02 13.88
C ASP A 82 8.91 1.05 12.80
N LEU A 83 10.18 0.62 12.90
CA LEU A 83 10.74 -0.40 12.01
C LEU A 83 10.02 -1.74 12.13
N TYR A 84 9.72 -2.18 13.36
CA TYR A 84 8.91 -3.38 13.60
C TYR A 84 7.54 -3.27 12.89
N THR A 85 6.87 -2.13 13.06
CA THR A 85 5.56 -1.87 12.44
C THR A 85 5.63 -1.90 10.92
N VAL A 86 6.59 -1.20 10.32
CA VAL A 86 6.78 -1.17 8.85
C VAL A 86 7.03 -2.58 8.31
N LEU A 87 7.95 -3.35 8.91
CA LEU A 87 8.24 -4.72 8.47
C LEU A 87 7.02 -5.64 8.59
N GLY A 88 6.22 -5.49 9.66
CA GLY A 88 4.98 -6.24 9.84
C GLY A 88 3.92 -5.92 8.78
N ARG A 89 3.77 -4.63 8.41
CA ARG A 89 2.85 -4.20 7.36
C ARG A 89 3.29 -4.67 5.98
N LEU A 90 4.58 -4.58 5.66
CA LEU A 90 5.15 -5.11 4.41
C LEU A 90 4.92 -6.62 4.29
N ARG A 91 5.22 -7.38 5.35
CA ARG A 91 4.97 -8.83 5.40
C ARG A 91 3.49 -9.16 5.15
N SER A 92 2.59 -8.45 5.82
CA SER A 92 1.13 -8.64 5.64
C SER A 92 0.67 -8.30 4.21
N GLY A 93 1.18 -7.22 3.63
CA GLY A 93 0.90 -6.81 2.26
C GLY A 93 1.33 -7.87 1.24
N LEU A 94 2.53 -8.44 1.39
CA LEU A 94 2.99 -9.54 0.53
C LEU A 94 2.15 -10.81 0.66
N GLY A 95 1.62 -11.09 1.86
CA GLY A 95 0.66 -12.18 2.05
C GLY A 95 -0.61 -12.01 1.20
N ARG A 96 -1.09 -10.78 1.05
CA ARG A 96 -2.23 -10.46 0.17
C ARG A 96 -1.85 -10.48 -1.31
N LEU A 97 -0.61 -10.12 -1.64
CA LEU A 97 -0.09 -10.18 -3.01
C LEU A 97 -0.12 -11.61 -3.58
N ASP A 98 0.12 -12.64 -2.77
CA ASP A 98 -0.03 -14.03 -3.21
C ASP A 98 -1.42 -14.32 -3.79
N GLN A 99 -2.47 -13.86 -3.08
CA GLN A 99 -3.85 -14.03 -3.52
C GLN A 99 -4.12 -13.25 -4.82
N VAL A 100 -3.63 -12.01 -4.94
CA VAL A 100 -3.80 -11.20 -6.16
C VAL A 100 -3.14 -11.89 -7.35
N LEU A 101 -1.90 -12.35 -7.21
CA LEU A 101 -1.19 -13.06 -8.27
C LEU A 101 -1.90 -14.38 -8.65
N HIS A 102 -2.52 -15.08 -7.69
CA HIS A 102 -3.27 -16.29 -7.97
C HIS A 102 -4.48 -16.00 -8.85
N GLN A 103 -5.23 -14.96 -8.49
CA GLN A 103 -6.43 -14.54 -9.21
C GLN A 103 -6.08 -14.04 -10.62
N LEU A 104 -5.00 -13.25 -10.76
CA LEU A 104 -4.51 -12.79 -12.05
C LEU A 104 -4.02 -13.97 -12.93
N ALA A 105 -3.35 -14.96 -12.35
CA ALA A 105 -2.93 -16.15 -13.09
C ALA A 105 -4.15 -16.90 -13.64
N GLY A 106 -5.18 -17.13 -12.81
CA GLY A 106 -6.43 -17.73 -13.26
C GLY A 106 -7.15 -16.91 -14.35
N ARG A 107 -7.08 -15.57 -14.27
CA ARG A 107 -7.63 -14.70 -15.32
C ARG A 107 -6.85 -14.82 -16.63
N ALA A 108 -5.52 -14.87 -16.59
CA ALA A 108 -4.67 -15.06 -17.75
C ALA A 108 -4.84 -16.45 -18.38
N GLU A 109 -5.05 -17.49 -17.56
CA GLU A 109 -5.42 -18.83 -18.04
C GLU A 109 -6.75 -18.82 -18.79
N ASN A 110 -7.78 -18.15 -18.25
CA ASN A 110 -9.06 -18.03 -18.95
C ASN A 110 -8.93 -17.25 -20.26
N LEU A 111 -8.09 -16.22 -20.30
CA LEU A 111 -7.78 -15.48 -21.53
C LEU A 111 -7.05 -16.36 -22.55
N SER A 112 -6.19 -17.31 -22.12
CA SER A 112 -5.51 -18.20 -23.06
C SER A 112 -6.45 -19.10 -23.89
N LEU A 113 -7.72 -19.21 -23.49
CA LEU A 113 -8.76 -19.96 -24.18
C LEU A 113 -9.67 -19.08 -25.06
N ASP A 114 -9.38 -17.78 -25.14
CA ASP A 114 -10.19 -16.81 -25.90
C ASP A 114 -9.66 -16.64 -27.33
N ASP A 115 -10.39 -17.21 -28.29
CA ASP A 115 -10.06 -17.17 -29.72
C ASP A 115 -10.16 -15.75 -30.34
N THR A 116 -10.67 -14.76 -29.59
CA THR A 116 -10.72 -13.36 -30.04
C THR A 116 -9.46 -12.56 -29.72
N LEU A 117 -8.53 -13.13 -28.97
CA LEU A 117 -7.26 -12.47 -28.65
C LEU A 117 -6.35 -12.37 -29.87
N TYR A 118 -5.61 -11.27 -29.91
CA TYR A 118 -4.53 -11.05 -30.87
C TYR A 118 -3.27 -10.60 -30.14
N ASP A 119 -2.11 -10.88 -30.73
CA ASP A 119 -0.80 -10.42 -30.26
C ASP A 119 -0.35 -9.25 -31.16
N ASP A 120 -0.20 -8.05 -30.58
CA ASP A 120 0.11 -6.83 -31.34
C ASP A 120 1.54 -6.81 -31.91
N ARG A 121 2.38 -7.77 -31.52
CA ARG A 121 3.74 -7.94 -32.03
C ARG A 121 3.77 -8.67 -33.39
N GLY A 122 2.66 -9.24 -33.85
CA GLY A 122 2.54 -9.86 -35.18
C GLY A 122 1.69 -11.14 -35.23
N ASP A 123 1.20 -11.46 -36.43
CA ASP A 123 0.32 -12.61 -36.73
C ASP A 123 0.99 -14.00 -36.56
N ASP A 124 2.32 -14.03 -36.41
CA ASP A 124 3.09 -15.27 -36.22
C ASP A 124 3.03 -15.81 -34.78
N ARG A 125 2.47 -15.02 -33.85
CA ARG A 125 2.34 -15.39 -32.44
C ARG A 125 0.91 -15.80 -32.10
N ASN A 126 0.79 -16.94 -31.43
CA ASN A 126 -0.48 -17.35 -30.86
C ASN A 126 -0.75 -16.54 -29.58
N ALA A 127 -1.79 -15.70 -29.60
CA ALA A 127 -2.15 -14.85 -28.46
C ALA A 127 -2.54 -15.66 -27.21
N GLY A 128 -3.13 -16.84 -27.40
CA GLY A 128 -3.42 -17.79 -26.34
C GLY A 128 -2.16 -18.29 -25.65
N ASP A 129 -1.13 -18.66 -26.41
CA ASP A 129 0.19 -19.05 -25.87
C ASP A 129 0.85 -17.90 -25.08
N THR A 130 0.72 -16.66 -25.58
CA THR A 130 1.20 -15.46 -24.86
C THR A 130 0.48 -15.29 -23.51
N ALA A 131 -0.85 -15.43 -23.46
CA ALA A 131 -1.61 -15.36 -22.21
C ALA A 131 -1.26 -16.51 -21.25
N ALA A 132 -1.07 -17.73 -21.76
CA ALA A 132 -0.63 -18.88 -20.97
C ALA A 132 0.77 -18.68 -20.37
N ALA A 133 1.70 -18.09 -21.14
CA ALA A 133 3.01 -17.70 -20.65
C ALA A 133 2.92 -16.63 -19.54
N GLY A 134 2.02 -15.65 -19.68
CA GLY A 134 1.72 -14.68 -18.63
C GLY A 134 1.23 -15.33 -17.34
N ALA A 135 0.30 -16.29 -17.43
CA ALA A 135 -0.15 -17.06 -16.28
C ALA A 135 1.00 -17.86 -15.63
N ALA A 136 1.89 -18.47 -16.41
CA ALA A 136 3.06 -19.16 -15.90
C ALA A 136 3.98 -18.20 -15.12
N GLY A 137 4.29 -17.02 -15.66
CA GLY A 137 5.10 -16.00 -14.98
C GLY A 137 4.49 -15.53 -13.66
N LEU A 138 3.18 -15.35 -13.59
CA LEU A 138 2.47 -15.01 -12.34
C LEU A 138 2.58 -16.13 -11.30
N ARG A 139 2.49 -17.41 -11.71
CA ARG A 139 2.69 -18.55 -10.81
C ARG A 139 4.14 -18.65 -10.33
N ASP A 140 5.11 -18.36 -11.19
CA ASP A 140 6.52 -18.33 -10.82
C ASP A 140 6.79 -17.23 -9.77
N ALA A 141 6.24 -16.02 -9.98
CA ALA A 141 6.31 -14.93 -9.01
C ALA A 141 5.73 -15.34 -7.64
N ARG A 142 4.59 -16.03 -7.62
CA ARG A 142 4.01 -16.57 -6.37
C ARG A 142 4.93 -17.56 -5.66
N ARG A 143 5.61 -18.45 -6.40
CA ARG A 143 6.52 -19.42 -5.78
C ARG A 143 7.71 -18.75 -5.09
N ALA A 144 8.09 -17.54 -5.51
CA ALA A 144 9.15 -16.77 -4.87
C ALA A 144 8.69 -15.99 -3.61
N LEU A 145 7.38 -15.73 -3.45
CA LEU A 145 6.88 -14.92 -2.34
C LEU A 145 7.13 -15.52 -0.94
N PRO A 146 6.96 -16.83 -0.68
CA PRO A 146 7.17 -17.40 0.64
C PRO A 146 8.55 -17.10 1.24
N GLU A 147 9.60 -17.18 0.43
CA GLU A 147 10.98 -16.90 0.87
C GLU A 147 11.14 -15.44 1.31
N LEU A 148 10.54 -14.50 0.58
CA LEU A 148 10.54 -13.08 0.92
C LEU A 148 9.71 -12.80 2.18
N ILE A 149 8.52 -13.40 2.29
CA ILE A 149 7.64 -13.27 3.46
C ILE A 149 8.34 -13.80 4.72
N GLU A 150 9.02 -14.95 4.63
CA GLU A 150 9.80 -15.49 5.73
C GLU A 150 10.99 -14.60 6.09
N ALA A 151 11.72 -14.08 5.11
CA ALA A 151 12.85 -13.18 5.35
C ALA A 151 12.41 -11.91 6.09
N LEU A 152 11.31 -11.30 5.66
CA LEU A 152 10.71 -10.15 6.35
C LEU A 152 10.16 -10.54 7.72
N GLY A 153 9.61 -11.75 7.87
CA GLY A 153 9.17 -12.28 9.17
C GLY A 153 10.31 -12.37 10.17
N ARG A 154 11.45 -12.94 9.78
CA ARG A 154 12.65 -12.99 10.63
C ARG A 154 13.17 -11.60 10.99
N ALA A 155 13.17 -10.67 10.02
CA ALA A 155 13.57 -9.28 10.28
C ALA A 155 12.62 -8.60 11.27
N HIS A 156 11.31 -8.74 11.07
CA HIS A 156 10.27 -8.23 11.96
C HIS A 156 10.47 -8.75 13.39
N ASP A 157 10.60 -10.07 13.55
CA ASP A 157 10.78 -10.71 14.86
C ASP A 157 12.06 -10.20 15.56
N ALA A 158 13.17 -10.08 14.81
CA ALA A 158 14.43 -9.57 15.34
C ALA A 158 14.31 -8.10 15.80
N THR A 159 13.61 -7.27 15.03
CA THR A 159 13.39 -5.85 15.37
C THR A 159 12.43 -5.65 16.54
N GLY A 160 11.52 -6.59 16.79
CA GLY A 160 10.57 -6.52 17.91
C GLY A 160 11.26 -6.60 19.29
N CYS A 161 12.53 -7.02 19.32
CA CYS A 161 13.32 -7.08 20.55
C CYS A 161 14.13 -5.78 20.80
N LEU A 162 14.05 -4.80 19.91
CA LEU A 162 14.77 -3.54 20.05
C LEU A 162 13.98 -2.60 20.97
N GLY A 163 14.69 -1.98 21.90
CA GLY A 163 14.15 -0.94 22.77
C GLY A 163 15.19 0.15 23.02
N HIS A 164 14.73 1.35 23.34
CA HIS A 164 15.62 2.43 23.79
C HIS A 164 15.86 2.26 25.29
N ARG A 165 17.11 2.44 25.73
CA ARG A 165 17.40 2.63 27.15
C ARG A 165 17.19 4.10 27.44
N ASP A 166 16.40 4.40 28.47
CA ASP A 166 16.33 5.76 29.01
C ASP A 166 17.75 6.19 29.43
N ALA A 167 18.16 7.38 28.96
CA ALA A 167 19.44 7.99 29.27
C ALA A 167 19.36 8.79 30.58
#